data_AF-A0A1Z4BM25-F1
#
_entry.id   AF-A0A1Z4BM25-F1
#
_cell.length_a   1.000
_cell.length_b   1.000
_cell.length_c   1.000
_cell.angle_alpha   90.00
_cell.angle_beta   90.00
_cell.angle_gamma   90.00
#
_symmetry.space_group_name_H-M   'P 1'
#
loop_
_entity.id
_entity.type
_entity.pdbx_description
1 polymer ?
#
loop_
_entity_poly.entity_id
_entity_poly.type
_entity_poly.pdbx_seq_one_letter_code
_entity_poly.pdbx_strand_id
1 'polypeptide(L)'
;MNTPPYKKALKYLIIIISVMVVCAAVAFWINSEFDAFVAVVCAVLCSVVLSFLFLFYYSFYYRWARQWLLAGILVGLVLFLLLALQNELENVYSVMMTPKKYDNYLSLQTHTPYRKNGKILSLLSPNPDKNLEYNFLFLNEHAQLVLMQNVHYPHFYKFNRQGILIDSLQLTNQCDFEYAFLGSHYVNFNDNQSLSWAIDGDAQLKPITIVNHSPQWTDKQRRTFFNEVQNTADYYYIYEIRSQESDQSDELNTSKSKEKVFFYRNERWQYFYLSPNEYTYQKIPENERSKGENNPLIGDFSGRFTKETTCKHHSIHPLYVTENNRGLYIDLVAKGVVFHLLISRNNPMFGSIDYQPLYCLKNGDEHLETYQDLMFYSNTQLLYQLFYNSQEVYIIRELAN
;
A
#
# COMPACT_ATOMS: atom_id res chain seq x y z
N MET A 1 64.62 -7.97 16.59
CA MET A 1 64.19 -7.45 15.27
C MET A 1 64.63 -6.01 15.16
N ASN A 2 65.35 -5.64 14.10
CA ASN A 2 65.71 -4.23 13.84
C ASN A 2 64.45 -3.44 13.52
N THR A 3 64.26 -2.29 14.17
CA THR A 3 63.09 -1.42 13.95
C THR A 3 63.17 -0.80 12.55
N PRO A 4 62.18 -1.03 11.66
CA PRO A 4 62.22 -0.49 10.30
C PRO A 4 62.11 1.05 10.32
N PRO A 5 62.89 1.79 9.52
CA PRO A 5 62.84 3.24 9.52
C PRO A 5 61.50 3.74 8.95
N TYR A 6 60.76 4.54 9.72
CA TYR A 6 59.42 5.00 9.32
C TYR A 6 59.40 6.39 8.67
N LYS A 7 60.36 7.28 9.00
CA LYS A 7 60.36 8.69 8.54
C LYS A 7 60.33 8.83 7.02
N LYS A 8 61.11 8.00 6.31
CA LYS A 8 61.15 7.99 4.84
C LYS A 8 59.83 7.48 4.25
N ALA A 9 59.28 6.39 4.80
CA ALA A 9 58.01 5.82 4.35
C ALA A 9 56.82 6.76 4.62
N LEU A 10 56.77 7.41 5.79
CA LEU A 10 55.76 8.40 6.14
C LEU A 10 55.79 9.60 5.19
N LYS A 11 56.99 10.09 4.84
CA LYS A 11 57.16 11.18 3.86
C LYS A 11 56.57 10.79 2.50
N TYR A 12 56.85 9.58 2.00
CA TYR A 12 56.28 9.13 0.73
C TYR A 12 54.77 8.91 0.82
N LEU A 13 54.25 8.36 1.91
CA LEU A 13 52.81 8.19 2.13
C LEU A 13 52.08 9.52 2.06
N ILE A 14 52.57 10.55 2.77
CA ILE A 14 51.99 11.90 2.75
C ILE A 14 52.03 12.47 1.33
N ILE A 15 53.14 12.33 0.61
CA ILE A 15 53.25 12.80 -0.77
C ILE A 15 52.23 12.10 -1.68
N ILE A 16 52.11 10.77 -1.59
CA ILE A 16 51.16 9.99 -2.40
C ILE A 16 49.72 10.41 -2.11
N ILE A 17 49.35 10.50 -0.83
CA ILE A 17 48.00 10.95 -0.41
C ILE A 17 47.72 12.36 -0.92
N SER A 18 48.65 13.31 -0.71
CA SER A 18 48.48 14.69 -1.14
C SER A 18 48.35 14.81 -2.66
N VAL A 19 49.19 14.12 -3.44
CA VAL A 19 49.10 14.12 -4.91
C VAL A 19 47.77 13.54 -5.36
N MET A 20 47.37 12.40 -4.80
CA MET A 20 46.12 11.72 -5.18
C MET A 20 44.88 12.60 -4.89
N VAL A 21 44.80 13.21 -3.71
CA VAL A 21 43.68 14.08 -3.33
C VAL A 21 43.67 15.37 -4.15
N VAL A 22 44.83 16.00 -4.38
CA VAL A 22 44.94 17.23 -5.18
C VAL A 22 44.58 16.96 -6.65
N CYS A 23 45.06 15.87 -7.24
CA CYS A 23 44.71 15.50 -8.61
C CYS A 23 43.20 15.24 -8.76
N ALA A 24 42.58 14.55 -7.81
CA ALA A 24 41.13 14.32 -7.81
C ALA A 24 40.34 15.64 -7.65
N ALA A 25 40.78 16.53 -6.77
CA ALA A 25 40.14 17.83 -6.55
C ALA A 25 40.27 18.76 -7.77
N VAL A 26 41.42 18.76 -8.45
CA VAL A 26 41.62 19.53 -9.71
C VAL A 26 40.73 18.97 -10.82
N ALA A 27 40.63 17.64 -10.95
CA ALA A 27 39.73 17.01 -11.91
C ALA A 27 38.25 17.38 -11.64
N PHE A 28 37.83 17.41 -10.37
CA PHE A 28 36.51 17.88 -9.98
C PHE A 28 36.27 19.35 -10.30
N TRP A 29 37.25 20.22 -10.05
CA TRP A 29 37.15 21.65 -10.37
C TRP A 29 36.97 21.90 -11.88
N ILE A 30 37.68 21.16 -12.72
CA ILE A 30 37.65 21.35 -14.18
C ILE A 30 36.37 20.78 -14.79
N ASN A 31 35.94 19.59 -14.34
CA ASN A 31 34.86 18.86 -15.02
C ASN A 31 33.51 18.89 -14.30
N SER A 32 33.39 19.28 -13.03
CA SER A 32 32.13 19.43 -12.25
C SER A 32 31.02 18.37 -12.49
N GLU A 33 31.40 17.19 -12.95
CA GLU A 33 30.54 16.08 -13.29
C GLU A 33 30.50 15.07 -12.15
N PHE A 34 29.44 14.27 -12.12
CA PHE A 34 29.25 13.23 -11.10
C PHE A 34 30.43 12.25 -11.03
N ASP A 35 31.04 11.90 -12.17
CA ASP A 35 32.20 11.00 -12.22
C ASP A 35 33.43 11.59 -11.51
N ALA A 36 33.62 12.91 -11.58
CA ALA A 36 34.72 13.58 -10.91
C ALA A 36 34.48 13.66 -9.38
N PHE A 37 33.22 13.78 -8.94
CA PHE A 37 32.86 13.66 -7.52
C PHE A 37 33.16 12.26 -6.96
N VAL A 38 32.78 11.21 -7.71
CA VAL A 38 33.09 9.82 -7.34
C VAL A 38 34.60 9.60 -7.24
N ALA A 39 35.39 10.16 -8.16
CA ALA A 39 36.85 10.06 -8.10
C ALA A 39 37.45 10.69 -6.81
N VAL A 40 36.91 11.82 -6.35
CA VAL A 40 37.31 12.43 -5.07
C VAL A 40 36.99 11.53 -3.88
N VAL A 41 35.78 10.96 -3.84
CA VAL A 41 35.37 10.03 -2.76
C VAL A 41 36.29 8.80 -2.74
N CYS A 42 36.57 8.20 -3.90
CA CYS A 42 37.50 7.08 -4.02
C CYS A 42 38.92 7.43 -3.56
N ALA A 43 39.44 8.61 -3.93
CA ALA A 43 40.76 9.08 -3.49
C ALA A 43 40.84 9.24 -1.95
N VAL A 44 39.77 9.75 -1.32
CA VAL A 44 39.69 9.86 0.15
C VAL A 44 39.67 8.46 0.80
N LEU A 45 38.85 7.54 0.29
CA LEU A 45 38.79 6.16 0.82
C LEU A 45 40.13 5.43 0.67
N CYS A 46 40.79 5.54 -0.48
CA CYS A 46 42.12 4.98 -0.69
C CYS A 46 43.16 5.58 0.28
N SER A 47 43.10 6.88 0.54
CA SER A 47 43.96 7.55 1.53
C SER A 47 43.79 6.99 2.94
N VAL A 48 42.53 6.72 3.33
CA VAL A 48 42.20 6.10 4.62
C VAL A 48 42.78 4.68 4.69
N VAL A 49 42.54 3.86 3.67
CA VAL A 49 43.06 2.47 3.62
C VAL A 49 44.58 2.43 3.68
N LEU A 50 45.27 3.27 2.89
CA LEU A 50 46.73 3.35 2.89
C LEU A 50 47.28 3.78 4.25
N SER A 51 46.61 4.73 4.91
CA SER A 51 46.97 5.17 6.27
C SER A 51 46.78 4.06 7.30
N PHE A 52 45.70 3.29 7.21
CA PHE A 52 45.47 2.12 8.06
C PHE A 52 46.49 1.02 7.82
N LEU A 53 46.84 0.70 6.57
CA LEU A 53 47.87 -0.29 6.24
C LEU A 53 49.25 0.11 6.76
N PHE A 54 49.60 1.40 6.62
CA PHE A 54 50.83 1.95 7.18
C PHE A 54 50.87 1.82 8.71
N LEU A 55 49.81 2.24 9.39
CA LEU A 55 49.71 2.14 10.84
C LEU A 55 49.73 0.67 11.32
N PHE A 56 49.04 -0.22 10.60
CA PHE A 56 49.03 -1.66 10.88
C PHE A 56 50.43 -2.25 10.80
N TYR A 57 51.15 -2.02 9.70
CA TYR A 57 52.52 -2.51 9.53
C TYR A 57 53.47 -2.00 10.62
N TYR A 58 53.43 -0.71 10.93
CA TYR A 58 54.32 -0.12 11.94
C TYR A 58 53.89 -0.39 13.39
N SER A 59 52.65 -0.83 13.65
CA SER A 59 52.15 -1.15 15.00
C SER A 59 52.90 -2.31 15.69
N PHE A 60 53.48 -3.22 14.89
CA PHE A 60 54.32 -4.31 15.38
C PHE A 60 55.66 -3.83 15.94
N TYR A 61 56.15 -2.68 15.48
CA TYR A 61 57.49 -2.17 15.80
C TYR A 61 57.47 -0.92 16.69
N TYR A 62 56.42 -0.10 16.62
CA TYR A 62 56.36 1.19 17.30
C TYR A 62 55.11 1.34 18.18
N ARG A 63 55.33 1.76 19.44
CA ARG A 63 54.26 2.01 20.42
C ARG A 63 53.30 3.11 19.97
N TRP A 64 53.82 4.19 19.36
CA TRP A 64 52.99 5.30 18.86
C TRP A 64 52.05 4.82 17.74
N ALA A 65 52.54 4.04 16.78
CA ALA A 65 51.72 3.53 15.67
C ALA A 65 50.60 2.61 16.17
N ARG A 66 50.87 1.80 17.21
CA ARG A 66 49.85 0.98 17.88
C ARG A 66 48.76 1.83 18.54
N GLN A 67 49.14 2.92 19.23
CA GLN A 67 48.18 3.82 19.87
C GLN A 67 47.28 4.51 18.84
N TRP A 68 47.84 4.98 17.72
CA TRP A 68 47.06 5.60 16.65
C TRP A 68 46.18 4.62 15.89
N LEU A 69 46.64 3.39 15.66
CA LEU A 69 45.81 2.33 15.07
C LEU A 69 44.60 2.01 15.96
N LEU A 70 44.82 1.83 17.27
CA LEU A 70 43.75 1.59 18.24
C LEU A 70 42.78 2.77 18.33
N ALA A 71 43.28 4.00 18.32
CA ALA A 71 42.44 5.20 18.28
C ALA A 71 41.58 5.25 17.01
N GLY A 72 42.15 4.91 15.84
CA GLY A 72 41.42 4.82 14.58
C GLY A 72 40.34 3.75 14.60
N ILE A 73 40.63 2.56 15.14
CA ILE A 73 39.64 1.49 15.33
C ILE A 73 38.52 1.94 16.27
N LEU A 74 38.86 2.61 17.38
CA LEU A 74 37.88 3.11 18.33
C LEU A 74 36.95 4.15 17.69
N VAL A 75 37.49 5.12 16.95
CA VAL A 75 36.70 6.12 16.23
C VAL A 75 35.80 5.45 15.19
N GLY A 76 36.34 4.48 14.43
CA GLY A 76 35.57 3.70 13.47
C GLY A 76 34.41 2.93 14.13
N LEU A 77 34.66 2.31 15.27
CA LEU A 77 33.64 1.60 16.05
C LEU A 77 32.57 2.56 16.59
N VAL A 78 32.95 3.73 17.09
CA VAL A 78 32.00 4.76 17.53
C VAL A 78 31.14 5.26 16.37
N LEU A 79 31.72 5.55 15.21
CA LEU A 79 30.98 5.95 14.02
C LEU A 79 30.04 4.84 13.53
N PHE A 80 30.50 3.60 13.53
CA PHE A 80 29.68 2.43 13.20
C PHE A 80 28.50 2.28 14.17
N LEU A 81 28.73 2.44 15.49
CA LEU A 81 27.66 2.41 16.48
C LEU A 81 26.67 3.55 16.29
N LEU A 82 27.13 4.77 15.97
CA LEU A 82 26.25 5.90 15.67
C LEU A 82 25.37 5.63 14.45
N LEU A 83 25.92 5.02 13.39
CA LEU A 83 25.17 4.60 12.22
C LEU A 83 24.19 3.47 12.54
N ALA A 84 24.64 2.45 13.28
CA ALA A 84 23.83 1.30 13.67
C ALA A 84 22.66 1.69 14.59
N LEU A 85 22.86 2.71 15.44
CA LEU A 85 21.86 3.23 16.37
C LEU A 85 21.16 4.49 15.85
N GLN A 86 21.41 4.92 14.61
CA GLN A 86 20.87 6.18 14.09
C GLN A 86 19.35 6.24 14.24
N ASN A 87 18.64 5.17 13.85
CA ASN A 87 17.18 5.09 13.97
C ASN A 87 16.69 5.21 15.42
N GLU A 88 17.39 4.58 16.37
CA GLU A 88 17.04 4.64 17.79
C GLU A 88 17.29 6.03 18.37
N LEU A 89 18.42 6.66 18.00
CA LEU A 89 18.74 8.03 18.40
C LEU A 89 17.72 9.03 17.84
N GLU A 90 17.32 8.89 16.58
CA GLU A 90 16.27 9.70 15.96
C GLU A 90 14.94 9.53 16.69
N ASN A 91 14.56 8.30 17.06
CA ASN A 91 13.34 8.04 17.82
C ASN A 91 13.40 8.68 19.23
N VAL A 92 14.49 8.51 19.96
CA VAL A 92 14.68 9.11 21.30
C VAL A 92 14.63 10.63 21.24
N TYR A 93 15.34 11.23 20.29
CA TYR A 93 15.33 12.68 20.08
C TYR A 93 13.92 13.18 19.74
N SER A 94 13.22 12.48 18.87
CA SER A 94 11.85 12.80 18.46
C SER A 94 10.86 12.77 19.63
N VAL A 95 10.94 11.77 20.50
CA VAL A 95 10.13 11.70 21.74
C VAL A 95 10.49 12.85 22.68
N MET A 96 11.78 13.17 22.84
CA MET A 96 12.22 14.27 23.71
C MET A 96 11.73 15.64 23.25
N MET A 97 11.63 15.86 21.94
CA MET A 97 11.15 17.12 21.35
C MET A 97 9.63 17.21 21.25
N THR A 98 8.91 16.10 21.45
CA THR A 98 7.45 16.11 21.38
C THR A 98 6.86 17.01 22.47
N PRO A 99 5.99 17.99 22.12
CA PRO A 99 5.37 18.86 23.11
C PRO A 99 4.50 18.09 24.11
N LYS A 100 4.68 18.34 25.42
CA LYS A 100 3.96 17.67 26.53
C LYS A 100 2.43 17.70 26.43
N LYS A 101 1.85 18.65 25.69
CA LYS A 101 0.39 18.70 25.45
C LYS A 101 -0.14 17.44 24.74
N TYR A 102 0.74 16.68 24.09
CA TYR A 102 0.40 15.45 23.38
C TYR A 102 0.57 14.17 24.22
N ASP A 103 1.01 14.26 25.48
CA ASP A 103 1.28 13.10 26.34
C ASP A 103 0.04 12.19 26.55
N ASN A 104 -1.17 12.73 26.40
CA ASN A 104 -2.44 12.01 26.55
C ASN A 104 -3.00 11.43 25.24
N TYR A 105 -2.29 11.58 24.12
CA TYR A 105 -2.72 11.02 22.84
C TYR A 105 -2.44 9.53 22.82
N LEU A 106 -3.43 8.74 22.40
CA LEU A 106 -3.33 7.29 22.39
C LEU A 106 -2.86 6.80 21.02
N SER A 107 -1.89 5.89 21.00
CA SER A 107 -1.44 5.27 19.76
C SER A 107 -2.54 4.39 19.21
N LEU A 108 -2.94 4.66 17.96
CA LEU A 108 -4.00 3.94 17.28
C LEU A 108 -3.68 2.44 17.13
N GLN A 109 -2.42 2.12 16.85
CA GLN A 109 -1.95 0.75 16.66
C GLN A 109 -1.91 -0.08 17.95
N THR A 110 -1.72 0.55 19.12
CA THR A 110 -1.48 -0.16 20.39
C THR A 110 -2.61 -0.02 21.41
N HIS A 111 -3.47 0.99 21.25
CA HIS A 111 -4.52 1.34 22.22
C HIS A 111 -5.94 1.23 21.62
N THR A 112 -6.13 0.36 20.63
CA THR A 112 -7.46 -0.01 20.13
C THR A 112 -7.97 -1.32 20.77
N PRO A 113 -9.26 -1.40 21.16
CA PRO A 113 -10.31 -0.40 20.93
C PRO A 113 -10.27 0.79 21.91
N TYR A 114 -10.51 1.99 21.37
CA TYR A 114 -10.60 3.24 22.14
C TYR A 114 -12.07 3.61 22.38
N ARG A 115 -12.50 3.62 23.65
CA ARG A 115 -13.85 4.02 24.07
C ARG A 115 -13.87 5.45 24.62
N LYS A 116 -14.80 6.28 24.14
CA LYS A 116 -14.98 7.66 24.62
C LYS A 116 -16.44 8.11 24.41
N ASN A 117 -17.06 8.70 25.44
CA ASN A 117 -18.40 9.31 25.39
C ASN A 117 -19.48 8.44 24.69
N GLY A 118 -19.59 7.16 25.07
CA GLY A 118 -20.57 6.25 24.47
C GLY A 118 -20.22 5.74 23.07
N LYS A 119 -19.06 6.12 22.53
CA LYS A 119 -18.54 5.67 21.23
C LYS A 119 -17.35 4.74 21.41
N ILE A 120 -17.14 3.89 20.41
CA ILE A 120 -15.97 3.02 20.30
C ILE A 120 -15.33 3.19 18.93
N LEU A 121 -14.02 3.39 18.91
CA LEU A 121 -13.16 3.23 17.76
C LEU A 121 -12.44 1.89 17.91
N SER A 122 -12.65 0.98 16.96
CA SER A 122 -12.02 -0.34 16.97
C SER A 122 -11.52 -0.71 15.58
N LEU A 123 -10.52 -1.58 15.49
CA LEU A 123 -10.12 -2.16 14.21
C LEU A 123 -11.33 -2.86 13.57
N LEU A 124 -11.53 -2.67 12.26
CA LEU A 124 -12.62 -3.31 11.51
C LEU A 124 -12.33 -4.79 11.30
N SER A 125 -11.07 -5.14 11.00
CA SER A 125 -10.65 -6.54 10.87
C SER A 125 -10.86 -7.29 12.18
N PRO A 126 -11.58 -8.43 12.16
CA PRO A 126 -11.65 -9.32 13.30
C PRO A 126 -10.37 -10.16 13.49
N ASN A 127 -9.43 -10.12 12.53
CA ASN A 127 -8.11 -10.77 12.64
C ASN A 127 -6.99 -9.71 12.68
N PRO A 128 -6.49 -9.36 13.87
CA PRO A 128 -5.47 -8.31 14.05
C PRO A 128 -4.04 -8.78 13.72
N ASP A 129 -3.78 -10.08 13.65
CA ASP A 129 -2.42 -10.64 13.57
C ASP A 129 -1.86 -10.79 12.15
N LYS A 130 -2.62 -10.39 11.13
CA LYS A 130 -2.19 -10.48 9.72
C LYS A 130 -2.06 -9.07 9.16
N ASN A 131 -0.87 -8.72 8.64
CA ASN A 131 -0.65 -7.50 7.87
C ASN A 131 -1.79 -7.33 6.86
N LEU A 132 -2.57 -6.28 7.06
CA LEU A 132 -3.87 -6.10 6.44
C LEU A 132 -3.72 -5.60 5.01
N GLU A 133 -3.58 -6.51 4.06
CA GLU A 133 -3.98 -6.23 2.67
C GLU A 133 -5.48 -6.53 2.56
N TYR A 134 -6.30 -5.53 2.87
CA TYR A 134 -7.71 -5.57 2.50
C TYR A 134 -7.79 -5.45 0.98
N ASN A 135 -8.42 -6.42 0.34
CA ASN A 135 -8.52 -6.39 -1.13
C ASN A 135 -9.76 -5.62 -1.58
N PHE A 136 -10.88 -5.82 -0.87
CA PHE A 136 -12.15 -5.16 -1.20
C PHE A 136 -12.94 -4.83 0.04
N LEU A 137 -13.50 -3.61 0.06
CA LEU A 137 -14.40 -3.12 1.09
C LEU A 137 -15.50 -2.33 0.39
N PHE A 138 -16.77 -2.68 0.50
CA PHE A 138 -17.85 -1.96 -0.19
C PHE A 138 -19.19 -2.05 0.55
N LEU A 139 -20.15 -1.22 0.15
CA LEU A 139 -21.55 -1.36 0.59
C LEU A 139 -22.35 -2.13 -0.46
N ASN A 140 -23.05 -3.17 -0.04
CA ASN A 140 -24.00 -3.88 -0.89
C ASN A 140 -25.31 -3.09 -1.06
N GLU A 141 -26.24 -3.65 -1.84
CA GLU A 141 -27.55 -3.09 -2.16
C GLU A 141 -28.47 -2.92 -0.93
N HIS A 142 -28.13 -3.57 0.19
CA HIS A 142 -28.85 -3.46 1.46
C HIS A 142 -28.23 -2.45 2.44
N ALA A 143 -27.18 -1.73 2.01
CA ALA A 143 -26.34 -0.86 2.85
C ALA A 143 -25.70 -1.63 4.02
N GLN A 144 -25.21 -2.84 3.72
CA GLN A 144 -24.36 -3.63 4.60
C GLN A 144 -22.93 -3.54 4.09
N LEU A 145 -21.97 -3.42 5.00
CA LEU A 145 -20.56 -3.36 4.66
C LEU A 145 -20.02 -4.76 4.44
N VAL A 146 -19.43 -4.97 3.28
CA VAL A 146 -18.81 -6.22 2.88
C VAL A 146 -17.32 -5.98 2.84
N LEU A 147 -16.57 -6.86 3.50
CA LEU A 147 -15.13 -6.84 3.58
C LEU A 147 -14.59 -8.18 3.09
N MET A 148 -13.59 -8.15 2.21
CA MET A 148 -12.83 -9.33 1.79
C MET A 148 -11.36 -9.19 2.21
N GLN A 149 -10.87 -10.19 2.94
CA GLN A 149 -9.47 -10.32 3.35
C GLN A 149 -8.83 -11.55 2.71
N ASN A 150 -7.50 -11.51 2.57
CA ASN A 150 -6.65 -12.64 2.21
C ASN A 150 -7.00 -13.31 0.86
N VAL A 151 -6.26 -13.00 -0.22
CA VAL A 151 -6.59 -13.53 -1.55
C VAL A 151 -6.41 -15.05 -1.65
N HIS A 152 -5.50 -15.63 -0.87
CA HIS A 152 -5.21 -17.07 -1.00
C HIS A 152 -6.33 -17.97 -0.47
N TYR A 153 -6.98 -17.55 0.62
CA TYR A 153 -8.21 -18.14 1.14
C TYR A 153 -9.15 -16.99 1.49
N PRO A 154 -9.96 -16.52 0.52
CA PRO A 154 -10.84 -15.38 0.70
C PRO A 154 -11.70 -15.54 1.94
N HIS A 155 -11.58 -14.58 2.85
CA HIS A 155 -12.44 -14.47 4.00
C HIS A 155 -13.28 -13.21 3.88
N PHE A 156 -14.58 -13.42 3.77
CA PHE A 156 -15.58 -12.38 3.69
C PHE A 156 -16.22 -12.11 5.05
N TYR A 157 -16.48 -10.84 5.34
CA TYR A 157 -17.20 -10.39 6.52
C TYR A 157 -18.28 -9.41 6.11
N LYS A 158 -19.44 -9.50 6.76
CA LYS A 158 -20.60 -8.66 6.47
C LYS A 158 -21.06 -7.98 7.75
N PHE A 159 -21.18 -6.66 7.71
CA PHE A 159 -21.60 -5.84 8.83
C PHE A 159 -22.92 -5.16 8.51
N ASN A 160 -23.81 -5.09 9.49
CA ASN A 160 -25.06 -4.34 9.36
C ASN A 160 -24.82 -2.82 9.44
N ARG A 161 -25.90 -2.04 9.30
CA ARG A 161 -25.87 -0.57 9.37
C ARG A 161 -25.39 -0.03 10.73
N GLN A 162 -25.39 -0.84 11.79
CA GLN A 162 -24.87 -0.50 13.11
C GLN A 162 -23.36 -0.78 13.25
N GLY A 163 -22.73 -1.38 12.24
CA GLY A 163 -21.33 -1.77 12.29
C GLY A 163 -21.10 -3.05 13.11
N ILE A 164 -22.14 -3.87 13.26
CA ILE A 164 -22.06 -5.17 13.94
C ILE A 164 -21.85 -6.24 12.87
N LEU A 165 -20.87 -7.11 13.08
CA LEU A 165 -20.65 -8.29 12.24
C LEU A 165 -21.88 -9.20 12.33
N ILE A 166 -22.52 -9.46 11.19
CA ILE A 166 -23.73 -10.29 11.11
C ILE A 166 -23.48 -11.62 10.42
N ASP A 167 -22.43 -11.74 9.61
CA ASP A 167 -22.12 -12.95 8.86
C ASP A 167 -20.65 -12.97 8.44
N SER A 168 -20.09 -14.16 8.22
CA SER A 168 -18.75 -14.36 7.70
C SER A 168 -18.68 -15.65 6.87
N LEU A 169 -17.90 -15.62 5.79
CA LEU A 169 -17.69 -16.76 4.91
C LEU A 169 -16.21 -16.90 4.57
N GLN A 170 -15.64 -18.09 4.79
CA GLN A 170 -14.30 -18.41 4.33
C GLN A 170 -14.37 -19.43 3.20
N LEU A 171 -13.75 -19.13 2.06
CA LEU A 171 -13.59 -20.12 0.99
C LEU A 171 -12.45 -21.08 1.34
N THR A 172 -12.68 -22.36 1.09
CA THR A 172 -11.75 -23.45 1.41
C THR A 172 -10.79 -23.77 0.28
N ASN A 173 -11.13 -23.36 -0.94
CA ASN A 173 -10.29 -23.58 -2.11
C ASN A 173 -9.35 -22.40 -2.27
N GLN A 174 -8.13 -22.68 -2.72
CA GLN A 174 -7.24 -21.63 -3.19
C GLN A 174 -7.95 -20.91 -4.33
N CYS A 175 -8.18 -19.62 -4.17
CA CYS A 175 -8.61 -18.78 -5.27
C CYS A 175 -7.35 -18.15 -5.88
N ASP A 176 -7.24 -18.27 -7.19
CA ASP A 176 -6.26 -17.47 -7.93
C ASP A 176 -6.62 -15.98 -7.81
N PHE A 177 -5.65 -15.11 -8.09
CA PHE A 177 -5.77 -13.67 -7.93
C PHE A 177 -6.71 -13.00 -8.95
N GLU A 178 -7.34 -13.76 -9.84
CA GLU A 178 -8.13 -13.24 -10.97
C GLU A 178 -9.64 -13.30 -10.66
N TYR A 179 -10.13 -12.28 -9.95
CA TYR A 179 -11.53 -12.12 -9.57
C TYR A 179 -11.96 -10.65 -9.60
N ALA A 180 -13.27 -10.40 -9.61
CA ALA A 180 -13.84 -9.07 -9.42
C ALA A 180 -15.13 -9.12 -8.61
N PHE A 181 -15.50 -7.98 -8.02
CA PHE A 181 -16.85 -7.74 -7.55
C PHE A 181 -17.64 -7.00 -8.63
N LEU A 182 -18.68 -7.64 -9.17
CA LEU A 182 -19.59 -7.06 -10.16
C LEU A 182 -20.97 -6.86 -9.51
N GLY A 183 -21.32 -5.60 -9.25
CA GLY A 183 -22.29 -5.25 -8.23
C GLY A 183 -21.80 -5.76 -6.88
N SER A 184 -22.62 -6.52 -6.19
CA SER A 184 -22.20 -7.25 -4.98
C SER A 184 -21.93 -8.75 -5.23
N HIS A 185 -21.83 -9.20 -6.47
CA HIS A 185 -21.44 -10.57 -6.77
C HIS A 185 -19.93 -10.71 -6.80
N TYR A 186 -19.41 -11.72 -6.11
CA TYR A 186 -18.03 -12.15 -6.30
C TYR A 186 -17.97 -13.06 -7.53
N VAL A 187 -17.07 -12.76 -8.47
CA VAL A 187 -16.87 -13.51 -9.71
C VAL A 187 -15.41 -13.96 -9.79
N ASN A 188 -15.19 -15.27 -9.78
CA ASN A 188 -13.88 -15.90 -10.01
C ASN A 188 -13.79 -16.27 -11.50
N PHE A 189 -12.85 -15.64 -12.21
CA PHE A 189 -12.70 -15.77 -13.65
C PHE A 189 -12.01 -17.07 -14.08
N ASN A 190 -11.14 -17.63 -13.23
CA ASN A 190 -10.39 -18.86 -13.52
C ASN A 190 -11.29 -20.09 -13.44
N ASP A 191 -12.08 -20.19 -12.37
CA ASP A 191 -12.98 -21.33 -12.14
C ASP A 191 -14.35 -21.16 -12.81
N ASN A 192 -14.59 -20.01 -13.47
CA ASN A 192 -15.89 -19.61 -14.02
C ASN A 192 -17.01 -19.78 -12.97
N GLN A 193 -16.82 -19.22 -11.78
CA GLN A 193 -17.76 -19.33 -10.67
C GLN A 193 -18.19 -17.96 -10.15
N SER A 194 -19.40 -17.91 -9.62
CA SER A 194 -19.96 -16.72 -8.98
C SER A 194 -20.49 -17.05 -7.59
N LEU A 195 -20.50 -16.04 -6.73
CA LEU A 195 -21.00 -16.13 -5.37
C LEU A 195 -21.84 -14.89 -5.06
N SER A 196 -23.08 -15.11 -4.61
CA SER A 196 -24.02 -14.05 -4.22
C SER A 196 -24.04 -13.78 -2.71
N TRP A 197 -23.16 -14.41 -1.93
CA TRP A 197 -23.12 -14.32 -0.47
C TRP A 197 -23.22 -12.89 0.06
N ALA A 198 -22.55 -11.93 -0.57
CA ALA A 198 -22.59 -10.54 -0.14
C ALA A 198 -23.99 -9.92 -0.22
N ILE A 199 -24.90 -10.45 -1.03
CA ILE A 199 -26.28 -9.98 -1.23
C ILE A 199 -27.23 -10.75 -0.29
N ASP A 200 -27.32 -12.06 -0.46
CA ASP A 200 -28.38 -12.90 0.11
C ASP A 200 -27.89 -13.88 1.19
N GLY A 201 -26.57 -13.94 1.42
CA GLY A 201 -25.95 -14.89 2.34
C GLY A 201 -25.77 -16.30 1.76
N ASP A 202 -26.06 -16.51 0.47
CA ASP A 202 -25.81 -17.80 -0.17
C ASP A 202 -24.30 -18.04 -0.33
N ALA A 203 -23.79 -18.98 0.46
CA ALA A 203 -22.39 -19.38 0.47
C ALA A 203 -22.01 -20.34 -0.68
N GLN A 204 -22.98 -20.78 -1.50
CA GLN A 204 -22.70 -21.72 -2.57
C GLN A 204 -22.09 -21.03 -3.79
N LEU A 205 -20.92 -21.53 -4.21
CA LEU A 205 -20.31 -21.17 -5.49
C LEU A 205 -21.16 -21.77 -6.62
N LYS A 206 -21.70 -20.90 -7.48
CA LYS A 206 -22.53 -21.27 -8.62
C LYS A 206 -21.71 -21.22 -9.91
N PRO A 207 -21.76 -22.26 -10.76
CA PRO A 207 -21.05 -22.24 -12.03
C PRO A 207 -21.65 -21.19 -12.96
N ILE A 208 -20.77 -20.48 -13.67
CA ILE A 208 -21.12 -19.57 -14.76
C ILE A 208 -21.10 -20.41 -16.04
N THR A 209 -22.21 -20.48 -16.75
CA THR A 209 -22.32 -21.32 -17.94
C THR A 209 -22.01 -20.54 -19.21
N ILE A 210 -21.35 -21.20 -20.17
CA ILE A 210 -21.13 -20.63 -21.50
C ILE A 210 -22.47 -20.39 -22.22
N VAL A 211 -22.55 -19.31 -23.01
CA VAL A 211 -23.71 -19.06 -23.86
C VAL A 211 -23.83 -20.19 -24.89
N ASN A 212 -25.00 -20.82 -24.96
CA ASN A 212 -25.26 -21.92 -25.89
C ASN A 212 -24.92 -21.53 -27.33
N HIS A 213 -24.27 -22.45 -28.05
CA HIS A 213 -23.82 -22.28 -29.44
C HIS A 213 -22.77 -21.17 -29.69
N SER A 214 -22.42 -20.36 -28.69
CA SER A 214 -21.37 -19.33 -28.83
C SER A 214 -19.99 -19.84 -29.23
N PRO A 215 -19.59 -21.09 -28.90
CA PRO A 215 -18.36 -21.68 -29.46
C PRO A 215 -18.28 -21.66 -30.99
N GLN A 216 -19.43 -21.78 -31.67
CA GLN A 216 -19.52 -21.89 -33.13
C GLN A 216 -19.77 -20.55 -33.82
N TRP A 217 -19.81 -19.45 -33.06
CA TRP A 217 -20.06 -18.13 -33.63
C TRP A 217 -18.88 -17.63 -34.48
N THR A 218 -19.24 -16.94 -35.56
CA THR A 218 -18.32 -16.09 -36.33
C THR A 218 -17.95 -14.84 -35.53
N ASP A 219 -16.84 -14.21 -35.88
CA ASP A 219 -16.37 -12.97 -35.23
C ASP A 219 -17.42 -11.85 -35.28
N LYS A 220 -18.13 -11.72 -36.41
CA LYS A 220 -19.24 -10.77 -36.57
C LYS A 220 -20.39 -11.05 -35.59
N GLN A 221 -20.72 -12.32 -35.34
CA GLN A 221 -21.76 -12.70 -34.38
C GLN A 221 -21.32 -12.38 -32.94
N ARG A 222 -20.08 -12.71 -32.57
CA ARG A 222 -19.51 -12.37 -31.25
C ARG A 222 -19.52 -10.87 -31.01
N ARG A 223 -19.13 -10.05 -31.99
CA ARG A 223 -19.17 -8.59 -31.91
C ARG A 223 -20.59 -8.05 -31.74
N THR A 224 -21.53 -8.56 -32.53
CA THR A 224 -22.93 -8.14 -32.46
C THR A 224 -23.51 -8.46 -31.08
N PHE A 225 -23.21 -9.66 -30.55
CA PHE A 225 -23.64 -10.07 -29.22
C PHE A 225 -22.95 -9.29 -28.11
N PHE A 226 -21.66 -8.98 -28.23
CA PHE A 226 -20.97 -8.15 -27.25
C PHE A 226 -21.61 -6.75 -27.15
N ASN A 227 -21.91 -6.12 -28.28
CA ASN A 227 -22.64 -4.85 -28.29
C ASN A 227 -24.03 -4.98 -27.60
N GLU A 228 -24.72 -6.10 -27.80
CA GLU A 228 -25.97 -6.39 -27.09
C GLU A 228 -25.75 -6.50 -25.57
N VAL A 229 -24.73 -7.23 -25.14
CA VAL A 229 -24.35 -7.39 -23.72
C VAL A 229 -24.04 -6.03 -23.08
N GLN A 230 -23.24 -5.19 -23.73
CA GLN A 230 -22.92 -3.84 -23.23
C GLN A 230 -24.19 -3.01 -22.95
N ASN A 231 -25.21 -3.16 -23.80
CA ASN A 231 -26.46 -2.41 -23.69
C ASN A 231 -27.48 -3.05 -22.73
N THR A 232 -27.47 -4.38 -22.56
CA THR A 232 -28.56 -5.11 -21.89
C THR A 232 -28.17 -5.80 -20.59
N ALA A 233 -26.89 -6.08 -20.36
CA ALA A 233 -26.45 -6.70 -19.11
C ALA A 233 -26.44 -5.68 -17.98
N ASP A 234 -26.79 -6.14 -16.78
CA ASP A 234 -26.69 -5.33 -15.57
C ASP A 234 -25.20 -5.13 -15.23
N TYR A 235 -24.44 -6.22 -15.34
CA TYR A 235 -22.99 -6.26 -15.11
C TYR A 235 -22.26 -7.00 -16.22
N TYR A 236 -21.05 -6.56 -16.56
CA TYR A 236 -20.12 -7.35 -17.37
C TYR A 236 -18.67 -7.04 -17.06
N TYR A 237 -17.78 -7.97 -17.40
CA TYR A 237 -16.33 -7.80 -17.31
C TYR A 237 -15.64 -8.56 -18.43
N ILE A 238 -14.65 -7.92 -19.06
CA ILE A 238 -13.78 -8.52 -20.06
C ILE A 238 -12.51 -9.01 -19.38
N TYR A 239 -12.31 -10.32 -19.38
CA TYR A 239 -11.17 -10.98 -18.79
C TYR A 239 -10.19 -11.43 -19.88
N GLU A 240 -8.92 -11.04 -19.78
CA GLU A 240 -7.85 -11.48 -20.68
C GLU A 240 -7.30 -12.84 -20.21
N ILE A 241 -7.45 -13.87 -21.04
CA ILE A 241 -6.91 -15.20 -20.78
C ILE A 241 -5.41 -15.19 -21.08
N ARG A 242 -4.58 -15.45 -20.07
CA ARG A 242 -3.13 -15.52 -20.24
C ARG A 242 -2.72 -16.95 -20.56
N SER A 243 -1.66 -17.11 -21.37
CA SER A 243 -1.22 -18.41 -21.90
C SER A 243 -0.78 -19.46 -20.87
N GLN A 244 -0.75 -19.11 -19.58
CA GLN A 244 -0.36 -19.99 -18.47
C GLN A 244 -1.55 -20.40 -17.58
N GLU A 245 -2.76 -19.90 -17.86
CA GLU A 245 -3.95 -20.18 -17.06
C GLU A 245 -4.69 -21.41 -17.60
N SER A 246 -4.93 -22.38 -16.71
CA SER A 246 -5.78 -23.54 -17.00
C SER A 246 -7.24 -23.11 -16.94
N ASP A 247 -7.76 -22.55 -18.03
CA ASP A 247 -9.20 -22.39 -18.19
C ASP A 247 -9.84 -23.79 -18.18
N GLN A 248 -10.66 -24.11 -17.17
CA GLN A 248 -11.32 -25.41 -17.05
C GLN A 248 -12.20 -25.76 -18.27
N SER A 249 -12.53 -24.78 -19.14
CA SER A 249 -13.04 -25.05 -20.50
C SER A 249 -11.92 -25.33 -21.52
N ASP A 250 -11.12 -26.35 -21.23
CA ASP A 250 -9.93 -26.79 -21.99
C ASP A 250 -10.22 -27.09 -23.48
N GLU A 251 -11.46 -27.39 -23.87
CA GLU A 251 -11.82 -27.65 -25.27
C GLU A 251 -11.89 -26.39 -26.16
N LEU A 252 -12.08 -25.20 -25.56
CA LEU A 252 -12.16 -23.91 -26.29
C LEU A 252 -10.91 -23.06 -26.15
N ASN A 253 -10.02 -23.44 -25.22
CA ASN A 253 -8.69 -22.86 -25.02
C ASN A 253 -7.70 -23.31 -26.12
N THR A 254 -8.17 -23.29 -27.37
CA THR A 254 -7.27 -23.28 -28.51
C THR A 254 -6.73 -21.87 -28.65
N SER A 255 -5.52 -21.72 -29.17
CA SER A 255 -4.72 -20.50 -29.40
C SER A 255 -5.38 -19.32 -30.16
N LYS A 256 -6.72 -19.27 -30.22
CA LYS A 256 -7.58 -18.39 -31.01
C LYS A 256 -8.64 -17.65 -30.19
N SER A 257 -8.67 -17.66 -28.87
CA SER A 257 -9.56 -16.78 -28.10
C SER A 257 -8.79 -16.25 -26.91
N LYS A 258 -8.53 -14.94 -26.85
CA LYS A 258 -7.68 -14.35 -25.81
C LYS A 258 -8.49 -13.64 -24.73
N GLU A 259 -9.79 -13.47 -24.92
CA GLU A 259 -10.64 -12.72 -24.00
C GLU A 259 -11.98 -13.41 -23.79
N LYS A 260 -12.41 -13.47 -22.53
CA LYS A 260 -13.75 -13.88 -22.10
C LYS A 260 -14.55 -12.67 -21.68
N VAL A 261 -15.85 -12.69 -21.96
CA VAL A 261 -16.80 -11.73 -21.39
C VAL A 261 -17.69 -12.48 -20.42
N PHE A 262 -17.57 -12.15 -19.14
CA PHE A 262 -18.51 -12.55 -18.10
C PHE A 262 -19.60 -11.50 -18.01
N PHE A 263 -20.87 -11.91 -17.94
CA PHE A 263 -21.97 -10.97 -17.82
C PHE A 263 -23.13 -11.54 -17.00
N TYR A 264 -23.86 -10.63 -16.37
CA TYR A 264 -25.07 -10.91 -15.61
C TYR A 264 -26.26 -10.22 -16.26
N ARG A 265 -27.28 -11.01 -16.58
CA ARG A 265 -28.53 -10.53 -17.18
C ARG A 265 -29.66 -11.46 -16.83
N ASN A 266 -30.84 -10.92 -16.49
CA ASN A 266 -32.03 -11.70 -16.15
C ASN A 266 -31.73 -12.75 -15.04
N GLU A 267 -31.06 -12.31 -13.98
CA GLU A 267 -30.71 -13.13 -12.81
C GLU A 267 -29.77 -14.31 -13.10
N ARG A 268 -29.04 -14.28 -14.23
CA ARG A 268 -28.16 -15.38 -14.64
C ARG A 268 -26.79 -14.88 -15.06
N TRP A 269 -25.76 -15.55 -14.53
CA TRP A 269 -24.38 -15.40 -14.95
C TRP A 269 -24.10 -16.29 -16.17
N GLN A 270 -23.54 -15.71 -17.22
CA GLN A 270 -23.08 -16.43 -18.39
C GLN A 270 -21.75 -15.86 -18.89
N TYR A 271 -21.06 -16.60 -19.74
CA TYR A 271 -19.87 -16.10 -20.42
C TYR A 271 -19.82 -16.53 -21.90
N PHE A 272 -19.02 -15.82 -22.69
CA PHE A 272 -18.65 -16.19 -24.05
C PHE A 272 -17.26 -15.64 -24.39
N TYR A 273 -16.67 -16.12 -25.49
CA TYR A 273 -15.34 -15.69 -25.95
C TYR A 273 -15.42 -14.59 -27.02
N LEU A 274 -14.49 -13.62 -26.97
CA LEU A 274 -14.28 -12.64 -28.04
C LEU A 274 -13.32 -13.17 -29.12
N SER A 275 -13.33 -12.50 -30.29
CA SER A 275 -12.40 -12.82 -31.39
C SER A 275 -11.00 -12.25 -31.12
N PRO A 276 -9.94 -13.06 -31.26
CA PRO A 276 -8.55 -12.69 -30.96
C PRO A 276 -7.97 -11.74 -32.02
N ASN A 277 -8.62 -11.62 -33.18
CA ASN A 277 -8.09 -10.89 -34.34
C ASN A 277 -8.61 -9.45 -34.40
N GLU A 278 -9.82 -9.20 -33.85
CA GLU A 278 -10.46 -7.88 -33.85
C GLU A 278 -10.39 -7.20 -32.49
N TYR A 279 -10.63 -7.94 -31.41
CA TYR A 279 -10.58 -7.44 -30.04
C TYR A 279 -9.36 -8.03 -29.36
N THR A 280 -8.34 -7.20 -29.15
CA THR A 280 -7.34 -7.49 -28.12
C THR A 280 -7.72 -6.65 -26.91
N TYR A 281 -7.64 -7.20 -25.69
CA TYR A 281 -7.90 -6.47 -24.44
C TYR A 281 -7.32 -5.03 -24.45
N GLN A 282 -6.11 -4.89 -25.01
CA GLN A 282 -5.37 -3.64 -25.18
C GLN A 282 -6.02 -2.60 -26.12
N LYS A 283 -6.89 -3.01 -27.06
CA LYS A 283 -7.59 -2.11 -27.99
C LYS A 283 -8.93 -1.61 -27.45
N ILE A 284 -9.48 -2.26 -26.43
CA ILE A 284 -10.73 -1.85 -25.80
C ILE A 284 -10.42 -0.71 -24.84
N PRO A 285 -11.08 0.46 -24.96
CA PRO A 285 -10.96 1.55 -24.00
C PRO A 285 -11.23 1.05 -22.59
N GLU A 286 -10.43 1.47 -21.62
CA GLU A 286 -10.50 0.97 -20.24
C GLU A 286 -11.89 1.12 -19.62
N ASN A 287 -12.54 2.26 -19.87
CA ASN A 287 -13.91 2.56 -19.44
C ASN A 287 -14.99 1.68 -20.10
N GLU A 288 -14.66 0.90 -21.11
CA GLU A 288 -15.57 -0.04 -21.79
C GLU A 288 -15.31 -1.50 -21.40
N ARG A 289 -14.28 -1.78 -20.59
CA ARG A 289 -13.88 -3.15 -20.22
C ARG A 289 -14.77 -3.79 -19.16
N SER A 290 -15.46 -2.98 -18.35
CA SER A 290 -16.37 -3.49 -17.34
C SER A 290 -17.58 -2.57 -17.17
N LYS A 291 -18.66 -3.13 -16.62
CA LYS A 291 -19.85 -2.41 -16.20
C LYS A 291 -20.28 -2.91 -14.83
N GLY A 292 -20.42 -1.95 -13.92
CA GLY A 292 -20.83 -2.18 -12.53
C GLY A 292 -19.81 -2.93 -11.70
N GLU A 293 -18.53 -2.84 -12.06
CA GLU A 293 -17.45 -3.24 -11.16
C GLU A 293 -17.48 -2.39 -9.89
N ASN A 294 -17.43 -3.07 -8.76
CA ASN A 294 -17.47 -2.41 -7.46
C ASN A 294 -16.07 -1.89 -7.15
N ASN A 295 -15.89 -0.60 -7.36
CA ASN A 295 -14.74 0.08 -6.78
C ASN A 295 -14.90 0.00 -5.25
N PRO A 296 -13.82 -0.30 -4.50
CA PRO A 296 -13.87 -0.47 -3.03
C PRO A 296 -14.40 0.79 -2.30
N LEU A 297 -14.18 0.96 -0.99
CA LEU A 297 -14.47 2.20 -0.25
C LEU A 297 -13.20 2.91 0.20
N ILE A 298 -12.06 2.22 0.11
CA ILE A 298 -10.74 2.66 0.58
C ILE A 298 -9.66 2.18 -0.41
N GLY A 299 -8.68 3.03 -0.76
CA GLY A 299 -7.72 2.81 -1.87
C GLY A 299 -7.93 3.73 -3.07
N ASP A 300 -8.59 3.24 -4.13
CA ASP A 300 -8.71 3.91 -5.44
C ASP A 300 -9.96 4.80 -5.61
N PHE A 301 -10.09 5.83 -4.76
CA PHE A 301 -11.37 6.53 -4.50
C PHE A 301 -11.65 7.76 -5.36
N SER A 302 -10.67 8.29 -6.10
CA SER A 302 -10.88 9.60 -6.75
C SER A 302 -11.88 9.55 -7.90
N GLY A 303 -12.03 8.40 -8.59
CA GLY A 303 -12.88 8.28 -9.77
C GLY A 303 -14.39 8.31 -9.52
N ARG A 304 -14.84 7.96 -8.30
CA ARG A 304 -16.27 7.88 -7.96
C ARG A 304 -16.85 9.15 -7.33
N PHE A 305 -15.99 10.03 -6.84
CA PHE A 305 -16.42 11.18 -6.06
C PHE A 305 -16.16 12.48 -6.80
N THR A 306 -17.09 13.42 -6.66
CA THR A 306 -16.87 14.78 -7.16
C THR A 306 -16.14 15.59 -6.08
N LYS A 307 -15.09 16.31 -6.47
CA LYS A 307 -14.34 17.17 -5.56
C LYS A 307 -15.20 18.34 -5.08
N GLU A 308 -15.31 18.51 -3.78
CA GLU A 308 -15.94 19.71 -3.19
C GLU A 308 -14.92 20.86 -3.15
N THR A 309 -15.36 22.05 -3.58
CA THR A 309 -14.50 23.22 -3.78
C THR A 309 -14.09 23.93 -2.49
N THR A 310 -14.75 23.63 -1.36
CA THR A 310 -14.40 24.22 -0.05
C THR A 310 -14.72 23.24 1.06
N CYS A 311 -13.68 22.68 1.68
CA CYS A 311 -13.85 21.93 2.92
C CYS A 311 -12.95 22.48 4.01
N LYS A 312 -13.54 22.77 5.17
CA LYS A 312 -12.80 23.00 6.41
C LYS A 312 -12.57 21.65 7.06
N HIS A 313 -11.43 21.44 7.72
CA HIS A 313 -11.17 20.28 8.58
C HIS A 313 -12.40 19.98 9.42
N HIS A 314 -13.13 18.90 9.09
CA HIS A 314 -14.34 18.55 9.81
C HIS A 314 -14.05 17.38 10.72
N SER A 315 -13.46 16.33 10.16
CA SER A 315 -13.21 15.06 10.85
C SER A 315 -11.74 14.87 11.16
N ILE A 316 -10.82 15.16 10.23
CA ILE A 316 -9.38 14.94 10.41
C ILE A 316 -8.70 16.28 10.69
N HIS A 317 -8.23 16.46 11.93
CA HIS A 317 -7.49 17.65 12.35
C HIS A 317 -6.04 17.26 12.66
N PRO A 318 -5.11 17.40 11.70
CA PRO A 318 -3.69 17.18 11.95
C PRO A 318 -3.13 18.29 12.86
N LEU A 319 -2.36 17.92 13.88
CA LEU A 319 -1.89 18.85 14.91
C LEU A 319 -0.38 18.94 15.04
N TYR A 320 0.32 17.81 14.92
CA TYR A 320 1.78 17.77 15.04
C TYR A 320 2.34 16.54 14.35
N VAL A 321 3.43 16.74 13.62
CA VAL A 321 4.28 15.66 13.09
C VAL A 321 5.54 15.64 13.93
N THR A 322 5.95 14.45 14.37
CA THR A 322 7.15 14.28 15.18
C THR A 322 8.41 14.65 14.39
N GLU A 323 9.51 15.01 15.07
CA GLU A 323 10.75 15.48 14.41
C GLU A 323 11.35 14.47 13.41
N ASN A 324 11.21 13.17 13.68
CA ASN A 324 11.63 12.11 12.76
C ASN A 324 10.58 11.79 11.67
N ASN A 325 9.49 12.55 11.60
CA ASN A 325 8.35 12.38 10.68
C ASN A 325 7.65 11.01 10.73
N ARG A 326 7.84 10.24 11.80
CA ARG A 326 7.26 8.89 11.96
C ARG A 326 5.96 8.87 12.76
N GLY A 327 5.62 9.95 13.45
CA GLY A 327 4.41 10.09 14.25
C GLY A 327 3.58 11.28 13.78
N LEU A 328 2.27 11.06 13.64
CA LEU A 328 1.29 12.11 13.38
C LEU A 328 0.26 12.13 14.50
N TYR A 329 0.17 13.24 15.19
CA TYR A 329 -0.87 13.52 16.18
C TYR A 329 -2.05 14.18 15.49
N ILE A 330 -3.24 13.59 15.67
CA ILE A 330 -4.49 14.10 15.11
C ILE A 330 -5.59 14.15 16.17
N ASP A 331 -6.48 15.12 16.01
CA ASP A 331 -7.81 15.05 16.58
C ASP A 331 -8.76 14.51 15.52
N LEU A 332 -9.31 13.32 15.76
CA LEU A 332 -10.31 12.71 14.89
C LEU A 332 -11.71 12.98 15.45
N VAL A 333 -12.49 13.81 14.76
CA VAL A 333 -13.86 14.14 15.14
C VAL A 333 -14.81 13.19 14.44
N ALA A 334 -15.49 12.35 15.21
CA ALA A 334 -16.46 11.39 14.71
C ALA A 334 -17.72 11.44 15.57
N LYS A 335 -18.87 11.68 14.93
CA LYS A 335 -20.19 11.82 15.58
C LYS A 335 -20.20 12.71 16.83
N GLY A 336 -19.53 13.87 16.76
CA GLY A 336 -19.45 14.83 17.86
C GLY A 336 -18.50 14.45 19.00
N VAL A 337 -17.73 13.37 18.86
CA VAL A 337 -16.69 12.97 19.81
C VAL A 337 -15.33 13.18 19.18
N VAL A 338 -14.40 13.77 19.93
CA VAL A 338 -13.00 13.97 19.51
C VAL A 338 -12.13 12.86 20.07
N PHE A 339 -11.48 12.09 19.22
CA PHE A 339 -10.47 11.09 19.59
C PHE A 339 -9.08 11.69 19.40
N HIS A 340 -8.28 11.72 20.47
CA HIS A 340 -6.90 12.19 20.44
C HIS A 340 -5.99 11.02 20.10
N LEU A 341 -5.46 10.99 18.87
CA LEU A 341 -4.80 9.83 18.30
C LEU A 341 -3.37 10.14 17.87
N LEU A 342 -2.47 9.21 18.17
CA LEU A 342 -1.14 9.15 17.59
C LEU A 342 -1.12 8.02 16.54
N ILE A 343 -0.72 8.35 15.31
CA ILE A 343 -0.51 7.39 14.24
C ILE A 343 0.98 7.29 13.99
N SER A 344 1.54 6.09 14.16
CA SER A 344 2.95 5.82 13.88
C SER A 344 3.14 5.10 12.54
N ARG A 345 4.16 5.48 11.77
CA ARG A 345 4.54 4.87 10.50
C ARG A 345 6.06 4.74 10.39
N ASN A 346 6.51 3.67 9.72
CA ASN A 346 7.91 3.48 9.39
C ASN A 346 8.25 4.06 8.01
N ASN A 347 7.37 3.86 7.01
CA ASN A 347 7.52 4.36 5.64
C ASN A 347 6.16 4.26 4.91
N PRO A 348 5.72 5.25 4.10
CA PRO A 348 6.24 6.60 3.99
C PRO A 348 6.10 7.39 5.31
N MET A 349 7.08 8.28 5.55
CA MET A 349 7.03 9.26 6.63
C MET A 349 5.98 10.34 6.34
N PHE A 350 5.45 10.98 7.38
CA PHE A 350 4.48 12.05 7.25
C PHE A 350 5.12 13.32 6.68
N GLY A 351 4.42 13.97 5.75
CA GLY A 351 4.80 15.31 5.28
C GLY A 351 4.42 16.39 6.29
N SER A 352 4.98 17.60 6.11
CA SER A 352 4.61 18.79 6.89
C SER A 352 3.11 19.10 6.78
N ILE A 353 2.50 19.52 7.90
CA ILE A 353 1.06 19.79 7.99
C ILE A 353 0.65 21.00 7.13
N ASP A 354 1.47 22.04 7.10
CA ASP A 354 1.13 23.33 6.49
C ASP A 354 0.98 23.30 4.96
N TYR A 355 1.49 22.24 4.32
CA TYR A 355 1.55 22.14 2.86
C TYR A 355 0.57 21.13 2.27
N GLN A 356 -0.21 20.42 3.10
CA GLN A 356 -0.97 19.26 2.64
C GLN A 356 -2.47 19.60 2.48
N PRO A 357 -3.01 19.50 1.25
CA PRO A 357 -4.41 19.79 1.01
C PRO A 357 -5.30 18.71 1.62
N LEU A 358 -6.31 19.16 2.36
CA LEU A 358 -7.45 18.34 2.73
C LEU A 358 -8.42 18.30 1.54
N TYR A 359 -8.88 17.11 1.16
CA TYR A 359 -9.93 16.97 0.16
C TYR A 359 -11.20 16.44 0.81
N CYS A 360 -12.33 17.08 0.50
CA CYS A 360 -13.63 16.48 0.73
C CYS A 360 -14.23 16.12 -0.61
N LEU A 361 -14.75 14.91 -0.63
CA LEU A 361 -15.23 14.20 -1.79
C LEU A 361 -16.65 13.75 -1.46
N LYS A 362 -17.59 14.01 -2.37
CA LYS A 362 -19.00 13.62 -2.20
C LYS A 362 -19.51 12.82 -3.39
N ASN A 363 -20.33 11.82 -3.10
CA ASN A 363 -21.09 11.04 -4.08
C ASN A 363 -22.45 10.64 -3.48
N GLY A 364 -23.51 11.37 -3.81
CA GLY A 364 -24.85 11.12 -3.24
C GLY A 364 -24.85 11.23 -1.71
N ASP A 365 -25.14 10.11 -1.03
CA ASP A 365 -25.13 9.94 0.43
C ASP A 365 -23.74 9.70 1.03
N GLU A 366 -22.73 9.48 0.18
CA GLU A 366 -21.36 9.17 0.58
C GLU A 366 -20.51 10.44 0.71
N HIS A 367 -19.74 10.50 1.79
CA HIS A 367 -18.80 11.57 2.09
C HIS A 367 -17.45 10.97 2.47
N LEU A 368 -16.39 11.47 1.87
CA LEU A 368 -15.01 11.06 2.11
C LEU A 368 -14.14 12.30 2.35
N GLU A 369 -13.46 12.34 3.49
CA GLU A 369 -12.46 13.35 3.82
C GLU A 369 -11.08 12.70 3.77
N THR A 370 -10.13 13.28 3.02
CA THR A 370 -8.78 12.74 2.87
C THR A 370 -7.72 13.76 3.24
N TYR A 371 -6.70 13.30 3.96
CA TYR A 371 -5.53 14.07 4.34
C TYR A 371 -4.29 13.17 4.24
N GLN A 372 -3.37 13.48 3.32
CA GLN A 372 -2.31 12.54 2.94
C GLN A 372 -2.94 11.16 2.62
N ASP A 373 -2.47 10.09 3.23
CA ASP A 373 -3.04 8.74 3.07
C ASP A 373 -4.12 8.39 4.12
N LEU A 374 -4.55 9.36 4.93
CA LEU A 374 -5.66 9.18 5.86
C LEU A 374 -6.97 9.40 5.11
N MET A 375 -7.95 8.54 5.37
CA MET A 375 -9.29 8.69 4.81
C MET A 375 -10.35 8.52 5.90
N PHE A 376 -11.35 9.37 5.88
CA PHE A 376 -12.49 9.29 6.78
C PHE A 376 -13.78 9.22 5.96
N TYR A 377 -14.41 8.05 5.99
CA TYR A 377 -15.62 7.75 5.23
C TYR A 377 -16.86 7.81 6.12
N SER A 378 -17.90 8.43 5.58
CA SER A 378 -19.23 8.45 6.19
C SER A 378 -20.31 8.31 5.12
N ASN A 379 -21.43 7.71 5.51
CA ASN A 379 -22.60 7.55 4.66
C ASN A 379 -23.86 7.73 5.52
N THR A 380 -24.82 8.50 5.03
CA THR A 380 -26.06 8.84 5.78
C THR A 380 -26.90 7.61 6.13
N GLN A 381 -26.74 6.50 5.39
CA GLN A 381 -27.44 5.23 5.61
C GLN A 381 -26.81 4.38 6.73
N LEU A 382 -25.62 4.75 7.22
CA LEU A 382 -24.86 4.01 8.22
C LEU A 382 -24.88 4.71 9.59
N LEU A 383 -24.93 3.91 10.65
CA LEU A 383 -24.81 4.36 12.04
C LEU A 383 -23.37 4.28 12.56
N TYR A 384 -22.40 4.15 11.68
CA TYR A 384 -20.96 4.20 11.98
C TYR A 384 -20.22 5.02 10.92
N GLN A 385 -18.96 5.34 11.21
CA GLN A 385 -18.02 5.98 10.29
C GLN A 385 -16.77 5.10 10.20
N LEU A 386 -16.04 5.18 9.08
CA LEU A 386 -14.82 4.43 8.88
C LEU A 386 -13.62 5.37 8.81
N PHE A 387 -12.52 4.98 9.44
CA PHE A 387 -11.26 5.71 9.40
C PHE A 387 -10.15 4.79 8.89
N TYR A 388 -9.47 5.21 7.83
CA TYR A 388 -8.35 4.51 7.22
C TYR A 388 -7.06 5.24 7.52
N ASN A 389 -6.03 4.52 7.97
CA ASN A 389 -4.73 5.09 8.30
C ASN A 389 -3.62 4.74 7.30
N SER A 390 -3.95 4.33 6.06
CA SER A 390 -3.06 3.76 5.02
C SER A 390 -2.67 2.29 5.16
N GLN A 391 -2.98 1.65 6.29
CA GLN A 391 -2.68 0.24 6.52
C GLN A 391 -3.92 -0.50 7.02
N GLU A 392 -4.71 0.17 7.85
CA GLU A 392 -5.76 -0.43 8.63
C GLU A 392 -7.03 0.41 8.56
N VAL A 393 -8.16 -0.28 8.57
CA VAL A 393 -9.49 0.32 8.61
C VAL A 393 -10.04 0.16 10.02
N TYR A 394 -10.48 1.27 10.59
CA TYR A 394 -11.10 1.38 11.89
C TYR A 394 -12.58 1.72 11.71
N ILE A 395 -13.42 1.11 12.54
CA ILE A 395 -14.84 1.40 12.60
C ILE A 395 -15.15 2.20 13.86
N ILE A 396 -15.91 3.28 13.70
CA ILE A 396 -16.33 4.18 14.78
C ILE A 396 -17.84 4.12 14.90
N ARG A 397 -18.33 3.57 16.01
CA ARG A 397 -19.75 3.31 16.23
C ARG A 397 -20.19 3.59 17.66
N GLU A 398 -21.50 3.61 17.88
CA GLU A 398 -22.09 3.60 19.22
C GLU A 398 -21.67 2.34 19.98
N LEU A 399 -21.40 2.47 21.28
CA LEU A 399 -21.32 1.32 22.17
C LEU A 399 -22.72 0.69 22.22
N ALA A 400 -22.81 -0.60 21.92
CA ALA A 400 -24.03 -1.35 22.16
C ALA A 400 -24.26 -1.38 23.68
N ASN A 401 -25.45 -0.95 24.10
CA ASN A 401 -25.89 -1.03 25.50
C ASN A 401 -26.06 -2.47 25.95
#